data_AF-A0A7K2Q785-F1
#
_entry.id   AF-A0A7K2Q785-F1
#
_cell.length_a   1.000
_cell.length_b   1.000
_cell.length_c   1.000
_cell.angle_alpha   90.00
_cell.angle_beta   90.00
_cell.angle_gamma   90.00
#
_symmetry.space_group_name_H-M   'P 1'
#
loop_
_entity.id
_entity.type
_entity.pdbx_description
1 polymer ?
#
loop_
_entity_poly.entity_id
_entity_poly.type
_entity_poly.pdbx_seq_one_letter_code
_entity_poly.pdbx_strand_id
1 'polypeptide(L)'
;MISALTRLADWSARTPKRLWAIAFALFFTLAASWSVATPLGGSPDEHAHFIRAAAVARGQIGGTEVMVPHMVAGIEGEFAETGVRLPEWYKPLPKQHECYAWHEDRPASCAPAIGHSEKTVQVTTAAGRYHPAYYLVTGWPSLLVDGPKGLYLMRLVSAALCSALLASAVVTAAEWRRRRSVALLGVFTAATPMALYMAGMVNPSGGEIAAGIL
;
A
#
# COMPACT_ATOMS: atom_id res chain seq x y z
N MET A 1 20.31 -15.25 28.63
CA MET A 1 19.50 -14.80 27.48
C MET A 1 17.99 -14.86 27.74
N ILE A 2 17.43 -15.99 28.20
CA ILE A 2 15.98 -16.14 28.43
C ILE A 2 15.42 -15.11 29.44
N SER A 3 16.11 -14.85 30.55
CA SER A 3 15.71 -13.84 31.55
C SER A 3 15.71 -12.39 31.03
N ALA A 4 16.51 -12.08 30.02
CA ALA A 4 16.55 -10.74 29.44
C ALA A 4 15.38 -10.52 28.47
N LEU A 5 15.05 -11.55 27.67
CA LEU A 5 13.91 -11.54 26.75
C LEU A 5 12.57 -11.47 27.48
N THR A 6 12.42 -12.19 28.60
CA THR A 6 11.20 -12.09 29.42
C THR A 6 11.06 -10.71 30.06
N ARG A 7 12.14 -10.13 30.59
CA ARG A 7 12.11 -8.74 31.11
C ARG A 7 11.75 -7.71 30.04
N LEU A 8 12.25 -7.87 28.82
CA LEU A 8 11.90 -7.01 27.68
C LEU A 8 10.43 -7.16 27.30
N ALA A 9 9.91 -8.39 27.22
CA ALA A 9 8.50 -8.64 26.94
C ALA A 9 7.59 -8.04 28.01
N ASP A 10 7.91 -8.25 29.28
CA ASP A 10 7.16 -7.70 30.42
C ASP A 10 7.19 -6.18 30.42
N TRP A 11 8.35 -5.57 30.16
CA TRP A 11 8.52 -4.13 30.04
C TRP A 11 7.73 -3.52 28.87
N SER A 12 7.66 -4.23 27.75
CA SER A 12 6.92 -3.83 26.54
C SER A 12 5.42 -3.87 26.78
N ALA A 13 4.95 -4.89 27.50
CA ALA A 13 3.54 -5.11 27.80
C ALA A 13 3.03 -4.35 29.06
N ARG A 14 3.86 -3.50 29.69
CA ARG A 14 3.48 -2.78 30.93
C ARG A 14 2.25 -1.90 30.77
N THR A 15 2.07 -1.28 29.61
CA THR A 15 0.91 -0.42 29.32
C THR A 15 0.40 -0.64 27.90
N PRO A 16 -0.91 -0.51 27.64
CA PRO A 16 -1.47 -0.62 26.30
C PRO A 16 -0.83 0.36 25.31
N LYS A 17 -0.60 1.61 25.74
CA LYS A 17 0.03 2.65 24.91
C LYS A 17 1.45 2.29 24.47
N ARG A 18 2.26 1.73 25.39
CA ARG A 18 3.62 1.30 25.06
C ARG A 18 3.59 0.09 24.12
N LEU A 19 2.74 -0.89 24.40
CA LEU A 19 2.59 -2.07 23.55
C LEU A 19 2.19 -1.67 22.12
N TRP A 20 1.22 -0.76 22.00
CA TRP A 20 0.79 -0.20 20.72
C TRP A 20 1.94 0.48 19.99
N ALA A 21 2.68 1.38 20.66
CA ALA A 21 3.77 2.12 20.03
C ALA A 21 4.90 1.20 19.54
N ILE A 22 5.24 0.16 20.32
CA ILE A 22 6.24 -0.84 19.92
C ILE A 22 5.73 -1.67 18.73
N ALA A 23 4.50 -2.18 18.80
CA ALA A 23 3.90 -2.96 17.72
C ALA A 23 3.80 -2.14 16.42
N PHE A 24 3.36 -0.88 16.52
CA PHE A 24 3.30 0.07 15.42
C PHE A 24 4.68 0.26 14.79
N ALA A 25 5.71 0.54 15.59
CA ALA A 25 7.07 0.75 15.08
C ALA A 25 7.61 -0.51 14.38
N LEU A 26 7.33 -1.71 14.91
CA LEU A 26 7.75 -2.97 14.30
C LEU A 26 7.05 -3.22 12.96
N PHE A 27 5.71 -3.16 12.93
CA PHE A 27 4.96 -3.35 11.70
C PHE A 27 5.27 -2.29 10.65
N PHE A 28 5.42 -1.03 11.07
CA PHE A 28 5.77 0.06 10.18
C PHE A 28 7.15 -0.14 9.57
N THR A 29 8.15 -0.53 10.37
CA THR A 29 9.49 -0.81 9.85
C THR A 29 9.47 -1.95 8.84
N LEU A 30 8.71 -3.02 9.10
CA LEU A 30 8.57 -4.15 8.18
C LEU A 30 7.86 -3.74 6.88
N ALA A 31 6.71 -3.06 6.96
CA ALA A 31 5.96 -2.59 5.78
C ALA A 31 6.75 -1.53 4.99
N ALA A 32 7.44 -0.61 5.66
CA ALA A 32 8.33 0.36 5.03
C ALA A 32 9.53 -0.31 4.35
N SER A 33 10.06 -1.41 4.91
CA SER A 33 11.14 -2.16 4.26
C SER A 33 10.69 -2.75 2.92
N TRP A 34 9.46 -3.30 2.85
CA TRP A 34 8.85 -3.71 1.59
C TRP A 34 8.63 -2.53 0.65
N SER A 35 8.15 -1.40 1.18
CA SER A 35 7.93 -0.17 0.41
C SER A 35 9.18 0.27 -0.34
N VAL A 36 10.37 0.14 0.26
CA VAL A 36 11.65 0.56 -0.34
C VAL A 36 12.26 -0.55 -1.19
N ALA A 37 12.15 -1.81 -0.77
CA ALA A 37 12.75 -2.94 -1.49
C ALA A 37 12.02 -3.27 -2.80
N THR A 38 10.73 -2.97 -2.91
CA THR A 38 9.95 -3.23 -4.12
C THR A 38 10.06 -2.08 -5.12
N PRO A 39 10.38 -2.32 -6.40
CA PRO A 39 10.37 -1.28 -7.42
C PRO A 39 8.96 -0.68 -7.62
N LEU A 40 8.88 0.54 -8.12
CA LEU A 40 7.60 1.19 -8.41
C LEU A 40 6.84 0.43 -9.51
N GLY A 41 5.59 0.08 -9.27
CA GLY A 41 4.81 -0.76 -10.17
C GLY A 41 5.06 -2.26 -9.98
N GLY A 42 5.95 -2.65 -9.05
CA GLY A 42 6.22 -4.05 -8.74
C GLY A 42 5.14 -4.73 -7.88
N SER A 43 4.16 -3.98 -7.39
CA SER A 43 3.01 -4.51 -6.66
C SER A 43 1.80 -4.72 -7.56
N PRO A 44 0.93 -5.71 -7.26
CA PRO A 44 -0.30 -5.94 -8.00
C PRO A 44 -1.09 -4.64 -8.18
N ASP A 45 -1.35 -4.31 -9.45
CA ASP A 45 -2.14 -3.16 -9.91
C ASP A 45 -1.76 -1.79 -9.33
N GLU A 46 -0.53 -1.66 -8.84
CA GLU A 46 -0.13 -0.51 -8.03
C GLU A 46 -0.24 0.82 -8.77
N HIS A 47 0.08 0.82 -10.07
CA HIS A 47 -0.05 2.00 -10.91
C HIS A 47 -1.50 2.53 -10.93
N ALA A 48 -2.49 1.64 -11.02
CA ALA A 48 -3.90 2.00 -11.01
C ALA A 48 -4.29 2.62 -9.66
N HIS A 49 -3.78 2.07 -8.56
CA HIS A 49 -4.01 2.58 -7.21
C HIS A 49 -3.29 3.91 -6.95
N PHE A 50 -2.10 4.15 -7.48
CA PHE A 50 -1.43 5.46 -7.43
C PHE A 50 -2.25 6.53 -8.13
N ILE A 51 -2.73 6.24 -9.34
CA ILE A 51 -3.57 7.15 -10.14
C ILE A 51 -4.87 7.44 -9.37
N ARG A 52 -5.52 6.39 -8.82
CA ARG A 52 -6.74 6.53 -8.02
C ARG A 52 -6.52 7.36 -6.75
N ALA A 53 -5.45 7.10 -6.01
CA ALA A 53 -5.06 7.85 -4.82
C ALA A 53 -4.83 9.34 -5.12
N ALA A 54 -4.07 9.63 -6.18
CA ALA A 54 -3.79 10.99 -6.61
C ALA A 54 -5.05 11.73 -7.09
N ALA A 55 -5.96 11.03 -7.77
CA ALA A 55 -7.23 11.58 -8.24
C ALA A 55 -8.16 11.91 -7.06
N VAL A 56 -8.37 10.97 -6.14
CA VAL A 56 -9.22 11.16 -4.95
C VAL A 56 -8.68 12.28 -4.06
N ALA A 57 -7.36 12.36 -3.87
CA ALA A 57 -6.73 13.46 -3.13
C ALA A 57 -6.97 14.84 -3.76
N ARG A 58 -7.22 14.90 -5.08
CA ARG A 58 -7.60 16.13 -5.83
C ARG A 58 -9.11 16.30 -5.98
N GLY A 59 -9.92 15.54 -5.22
CA GLY A 59 -11.38 15.63 -5.24
C GLY A 59 -12.07 14.88 -6.38
N GLN A 60 -11.33 14.13 -7.22
CA GLN A 60 -11.88 13.36 -8.32
C GLN A 60 -12.32 11.96 -7.85
N ILE A 61 -13.44 11.92 -7.12
CA ILE A 61 -14.01 10.66 -6.58
C ILE A 61 -14.62 9.81 -7.70
N GLY A 62 -15.24 10.45 -8.70
CA GLY A 62 -15.68 9.81 -9.94
C GLY A 62 -14.73 10.11 -11.10
N GLY A 63 -15.12 9.70 -12.30
CA GLY A 63 -14.43 10.04 -13.53
C GLY A 63 -15.25 9.61 -14.74
N THR A 64 -14.79 9.98 -15.93
CA THR A 64 -15.44 9.57 -17.17
C THR A 64 -15.14 8.10 -17.43
N GLU A 65 -16.11 7.34 -17.93
CA GLU A 65 -15.82 6.01 -18.44
C GLU A 65 -15.00 6.11 -19.74
N VAL A 66 -13.88 5.41 -19.80
CA VAL A 66 -13.00 5.36 -20.97
C VAL A 66 -12.76 3.89 -21.31
N MET A 67 -13.08 3.51 -22.56
CA MET A 67 -12.76 2.18 -23.05
C MET A 67 -11.27 2.10 -23.36
N VAL A 68 -10.57 1.19 -22.71
CA VAL A 68 -9.13 0.97 -22.87
C VAL A 68 -8.91 -0.44 -23.42
N PRO A 69 -8.05 -0.62 -24.44
CA PRO A 69 -7.69 -1.95 -24.93
C PRO A 69 -6.94 -2.73 -23.85
N HIS A 70 -7.35 -3.98 -23.62
CA HIS A 70 -6.63 -4.94 -22.80
C HIS A 70 -6.52 -6.28 -23.52
N MET A 71 -5.54 -7.07 -23.08
CA MET A 71 -5.36 -8.45 -23.54
C MET A 71 -5.51 -9.38 -22.33
N VAL A 72 -6.54 -10.22 -22.34
CA VAL A 72 -6.80 -11.17 -21.25
C VAL A 72 -6.79 -12.58 -21.83
N ALA A 73 -5.87 -13.42 -21.34
CA ALA A 73 -5.67 -14.78 -21.85
C ALA A 73 -5.48 -14.86 -23.38
N GLY A 74 -4.83 -13.86 -23.98
CA GLY A 74 -4.58 -13.77 -25.42
C GLY A 74 -5.78 -13.30 -26.25
N ILE A 75 -6.87 -12.89 -25.61
CA ILE A 75 -8.07 -12.34 -26.26
C ILE A 75 -8.03 -10.81 -26.13
N GLU A 76 -8.09 -10.11 -27.26
CA GLU A 76 -8.24 -8.65 -27.29
C GLU A 76 -9.65 -8.26 -26.89
N GLY A 77 -9.76 -7.28 -26.00
CA GLY A 77 -11.03 -6.71 -25.59
C GLY A 77 -10.85 -5.28 -25.10
N GLU A 78 -11.96 -4.56 -24.98
CA GLU A 78 -11.97 -3.24 -24.36
C GLU A 78 -12.60 -3.32 -22.98
N PHE A 79 -11.96 -2.69 -21.99
CA PHE A 79 -12.48 -2.61 -20.64
C PHE A 79 -12.73 -1.15 -20.26
N ALA A 80 -13.82 -0.93 -19.55
CA ALA A 80 -14.17 0.36 -19.00
C ALA A 80 -13.25 0.71 -17.83
N GLU A 81 -12.37 1.68 -18.02
CA GLU A 81 -11.59 2.31 -16.95
C GLU A 81 -12.15 3.69 -16.60
N THR A 82 -11.74 4.21 -15.44
CA THR A 82 -12.11 5.56 -15.02
C THR A 82 -11.05 6.56 -15.47
N GLY A 83 -11.43 7.49 -16.33
CA GLY A 83 -10.64 8.63 -16.76
C GLY A 83 -10.65 9.76 -15.74
N VAL A 84 -9.45 10.19 -15.34
CA VAL A 84 -9.19 11.28 -14.39
C VAL A 84 -8.19 12.26 -14.97
N ARG A 85 -8.16 13.49 -14.46
CA ARG A 85 -7.25 14.56 -14.87
C ARG A 85 -6.09 14.66 -13.90
N LEU A 86 -4.90 14.23 -14.33
CA LEU A 86 -3.68 14.26 -13.54
C LEU A 86 -2.51 14.85 -14.35
N PRO A 87 -1.42 15.25 -13.67
CA PRO A 87 -0.16 15.57 -14.34
C PRO A 87 0.26 14.49 -15.36
N GLU A 88 0.80 14.91 -16.50
CA GLU A 88 1.12 14.03 -17.64
C GLU A 88 2.08 12.90 -17.29
N TRP A 89 2.94 13.11 -16.29
CA TRP A 89 3.89 12.10 -15.83
C TRP A 89 3.24 10.84 -15.22
N TYR A 90 1.94 10.86 -14.87
CA TYR A 90 1.20 9.66 -14.45
C TYR A 90 0.90 8.70 -15.63
N LYS A 91 0.85 9.20 -16.86
CA LYS A 91 0.50 8.42 -18.06
C LYS A 91 1.41 7.20 -18.31
N PRO A 92 2.74 7.27 -18.14
CA PRO A 92 3.62 6.11 -18.32
C PRO A 92 3.60 5.11 -17.15
N LEU A 93 2.94 5.39 -16.02
CA LEU A 93 2.98 4.49 -14.85
C LEU A 93 2.52 3.04 -15.13
N PRO A 94 1.47 2.78 -15.92
CA PRO A 94 1.08 1.42 -16.27
C PRO A 94 2.21 0.61 -16.91
N LYS A 95 3.13 1.27 -17.64
CA LYS A 95 4.23 0.62 -18.36
C LYS A 95 5.52 0.48 -17.55
N GLN A 96 5.58 1.04 -16.33
CA GLN A 96 6.81 1.05 -15.53
C GLN A 96 7.33 -0.35 -15.21
N HIS A 97 6.42 -1.29 -14.99
CA HIS A 97 6.76 -2.65 -14.60
C HIS A 97 7.05 -3.58 -15.78
N GLU A 98 6.63 -3.23 -17.00
CA GLU A 98 6.70 -4.10 -18.18
C GLU A 98 8.12 -4.56 -18.52
N CYS A 99 9.15 -3.75 -18.23
CA CYS A 99 10.53 -4.10 -18.61
C CYS A 99 11.15 -5.22 -17.76
N TYR A 100 10.71 -5.37 -16.51
CA TYR A 100 11.24 -6.34 -15.54
C TYR A 100 10.22 -7.39 -15.11
N ALA A 101 8.94 -7.15 -15.34
CA ALA A 101 7.90 -8.13 -15.06
C ALA A 101 8.17 -9.40 -15.86
N TRP A 102 8.16 -10.56 -15.17
CA TRP A 102 8.42 -11.87 -15.76
C TRP A 102 9.83 -12.05 -16.37
N HIS A 103 10.79 -11.19 -16.00
CA HIS A 103 12.19 -11.27 -16.42
C HIS A 103 13.11 -11.32 -15.19
N GLU A 104 13.36 -12.51 -14.67
CA GLU A 104 14.16 -12.73 -13.45
C GLU A 104 15.61 -12.23 -13.57
N ASP A 105 16.16 -12.20 -14.78
CA ASP A 105 17.51 -11.77 -15.11
C ASP A 105 17.64 -10.24 -15.30
N ARG A 106 16.52 -9.50 -15.32
CA ARG A 106 16.52 -8.06 -15.59
C ARG A 106 16.33 -7.23 -14.31
N PRO A 107 17.30 -6.39 -13.93
CA PRO A 107 17.12 -5.48 -12.82
C PRO A 107 16.08 -4.41 -13.17
N ALA A 108 15.31 -3.98 -12.17
CA ALA A 108 14.27 -2.95 -12.32
C ALA A 108 14.79 -1.57 -12.77
N SER A 109 16.11 -1.38 -12.82
CA SER A 109 16.74 -0.19 -13.44
C SER A 109 16.48 -0.06 -14.94
N CYS A 110 15.93 -1.09 -15.60
CA CYS A 110 15.45 -0.98 -16.98
C CYS A 110 14.23 -0.05 -17.13
N ALA A 111 13.54 0.26 -16.03
CA ALA A 111 12.30 1.01 -16.08
C ALA A 111 12.57 2.45 -16.59
N PRO A 112 11.74 2.97 -17.51
CA PRO A 112 11.93 4.31 -18.02
C PRO A 112 11.77 5.33 -16.90
N ALA A 113 12.66 6.33 -16.86
CA ALA A 113 12.64 7.36 -15.83
C ALA A 113 11.27 8.06 -15.77
N ILE A 114 10.70 8.16 -14.57
CA ILE A 114 9.47 8.92 -14.34
C ILE A 114 9.84 10.40 -14.35
N GLY A 115 9.35 11.11 -15.37
CA GLY A 115 9.61 12.54 -15.55
C GLY A 115 8.80 13.44 -14.63
N HIS A 116 8.87 14.73 -14.90
CA HIS A 116 8.04 15.76 -14.28
C HIS A 116 7.28 16.52 -15.37
N SER A 117 6.03 16.85 -15.12
CA SER A 117 5.21 17.68 -16.02
C SER A 117 4.04 18.24 -15.25
N GLU A 118 3.84 19.55 -15.29
CA GLU A 118 2.68 20.22 -14.68
C GLU A 118 1.44 20.17 -15.59
N LYS A 119 1.64 19.80 -16.86
CA LYS A 119 0.55 19.70 -17.83
C LYS A 119 -0.42 18.62 -17.39
N THR A 120 -1.66 19.02 -17.15
CA THR A 120 -2.72 18.08 -16.77
C THR A 120 -3.32 17.44 -18.00
N VAL A 121 -3.32 16.11 -18.05
CA VAL A 121 -3.90 15.30 -19.14
C VAL A 121 -4.91 14.30 -18.57
N GLN A 122 -5.68 13.66 -19.45
CA GLN A 122 -6.51 12.53 -19.06
C GLN A 122 -5.62 11.28 -18.89
N VAL A 123 -5.76 10.62 -17.75
CA VAL A 123 -5.11 9.36 -17.38
C VAL A 123 -6.21 8.41 -16.92
N THR A 124 -6.09 7.12 -17.22
CA THR A 124 -7.09 6.12 -16.85
C THR A 124 -6.62 5.28 -15.66
N THR A 125 -7.57 4.73 -14.91
CA THR A 125 -7.30 3.77 -13.84
C THR A 125 -8.38 2.71 -13.77
N ALA A 126 -7.96 1.45 -13.67
CA ALA A 126 -8.83 0.32 -13.37
C ALA A 126 -9.39 0.35 -11.93
N ALA A 127 -8.77 1.11 -11.03
CA ALA A 127 -9.18 1.21 -9.62
C ALA A 127 -10.28 2.25 -9.35
N GLY A 128 -10.84 2.87 -10.39
CA GLY A 128 -11.80 3.98 -10.26
C GLY A 128 -13.10 3.65 -9.52
N ARG A 129 -13.50 2.38 -9.50
CA ARG A 129 -14.72 1.92 -8.80
C ARG A 129 -14.50 1.56 -7.32
N TYR A 130 -13.25 1.55 -6.84
CA TYR A 130 -12.96 1.27 -5.44
C TYR A 130 -13.42 2.42 -4.53
N HIS A 131 -13.80 2.06 -3.30
CA HIS A 131 -14.26 3.01 -2.29
C HIS A 131 -13.20 4.08 -1.97
N PRO A 132 -13.54 5.38 -1.93
CA PRO A 132 -12.55 6.46 -1.86
C PRO A 132 -11.85 6.60 -0.50
N ALA A 133 -12.39 6.07 0.59
CA ALA A 133 -11.87 6.30 1.95
C ALA A 133 -10.39 5.96 2.12
N TYR A 134 -9.95 4.80 1.61
CA TYR A 134 -8.54 4.41 1.67
C TYR A 134 -7.63 5.41 0.91
N TYR A 135 -8.10 5.86 -0.26
CA TYR A 135 -7.36 6.76 -1.14
C TYR A 135 -7.30 8.21 -0.64
N LEU A 136 -8.29 8.66 0.14
CA LEU A 136 -8.23 9.94 0.84
C LEU A 136 -7.08 9.96 1.85
N VAL A 137 -6.86 8.84 2.54
CA VAL A 137 -5.75 8.72 3.51
C VAL A 137 -4.41 8.57 2.80
N THR A 138 -4.31 7.74 1.76
CA THR A 138 -3.01 7.45 1.14
C THR A 138 -2.58 8.44 0.06
N GLY A 139 -3.51 9.21 -0.50
CA GLY A 139 -3.27 10.04 -1.67
C GLY A 139 -2.70 11.44 -1.42
N TRP A 140 -2.87 12.01 -0.22
CA TRP A 140 -2.47 13.40 0.06
C TRP A 140 -0.98 13.71 -0.17
N PRO A 141 0.00 12.79 -0.01
CA PRO A 141 1.40 13.12 -0.30
C PRO A 141 1.62 13.51 -1.76
N SER A 142 0.78 13.00 -2.67
CA SER A 142 0.83 13.37 -4.10
C SER A 142 0.47 14.82 -4.38
N LEU A 143 -0.09 15.55 -3.41
CA LEU A 143 -0.35 16.99 -3.50
C LEU A 143 0.87 17.83 -3.16
N LEU A 144 1.85 17.24 -2.47
CA LEU A 144 3.02 17.94 -1.92
C LEU A 144 4.29 17.67 -2.72
N VAL A 145 4.44 16.45 -3.23
CA VAL A 145 5.66 15.99 -3.89
C VAL A 145 5.29 15.22 -5.15
N ASP A 146 5.85 15.66 -6.28
CA ASP A 146 5.70 14.99 -7.56
C ASP A 146 6.69 13.83 -7.75
N GLY A 147 6.40 12.98 -8.74
CA GLY A 147 7.30 11.94 -9.22
C GLY A 147 7.50 10.79 -8.24
N PRO A 148 8.60 10.02 -8.38
CA PRO A 148 8.86 8.81 -7.60
C PRO A 148 8.78 9.03 -6.08
N LYS A 149 9.29 10.16 -5.59
CA LYS A 149 9.29 10.49 -4.16
C LYS A 149 7.87 10.57 -3.61
N GLY A 150 6.95 11.19 -4.34
CA GLY A 150 5.53 11.24 -3.98
C GLY A 150 4.91 9.85 -3.86
N LEU A 151 5.21 8.97 -4.82
CA LEU A 151 4.71 7.59 -4.82
C LEU A 151 5.21 6.78 -3.62
N TYR A 152 6.50 6.91 -3.27
CA TYR A 152 7.03 6.29 -2.04
C TYR A 152 6.42 6.87 -0.77
N LEU A 153 6.15 8.17 -0.70
CA LEU A 153 5.44 8.75 0.44
C LEU A 153 4.03 8.18 0.58
N MET A 154 3.31 7.98 -0.52
CA MET A 154 1.99 7.33 -0.51
C MET A 154 2.08 5.89 0.03
N ARG A 155 3.12 5.13 -0.36
CA ARG A 155 3.41 3.81 0.23
C ARG A 155 3.64 3.88 1.73
N LEU A 156 4.46 4.82 2.21
CA LEU A 156 4.71 5.00 3.64
C LEU A 156 3.46 5.39 4.42
N VAL A 157 2.55 6.16 3.81
CA VAL A 157 1.24 6.46 4.43
C VAL A 157 0.35 5.22 4.49
N SER A 158 0.33 4.38 3.44
CA SER A 158 -0.33 3.07 3.48
C SER A 158 0.24 2.19 4.60
N ALA A 159 1.58 2.12 4.70
CA ALA A 159 2.29 1.37 5.73
C ALA A 159 1.92 1.87 7.14
N ALA A 160 1.86 3.19 7.35
CA ALA A 160 1.46 3.78 8.62
C ALA A 160 0.01 3.43 8.98
N LEU A 161 -0.92 3.57 8.04
CA LEU A 161 -2.33 3.22 8.25
C LEU A 161 -2.48 1.74 8.65
N CYS A 162 -1.90 0.84 7.86
CA CYS A 162 -2.00 -0.61 8.11
C CYS A 162 -1.31 -0.99 9.42
N SER A 163 -0.15 -0.40 9.73
CA SER A 163 0.57 -0.66 10.98
C SER A 163 -0.19 -0.18 12.21
N ALA A 164 -0.95 0.91 12.11
CA ALA A 164 -1.82 1.38 13.19
C ALA A 164 -2.96 0.40 13.47
N LEU A 165 -3.57 -0.18 12.43
CA LEU A 165 -4.60 -1.22 12.57
C LEU A 165 -4.02 -2.49 13.20
N LEU A 166 -2.89 -3.00 12.69
CA LEU A 166 -2.21 -4.18 13.24
C LEU A 166 -1.73 -3.98 14.67
N ALA A 167 -1.19 -2.80 15.01
CA ALA A 167 -0.82 -2.47 16.38
C ALA A 167 -2.03 -2.44 17.32
N SER A 168 -3.17 -1.96 16.82
CA SER A 168 -4.44 -2.00 17.56
C SER A 168 -4.90 -3.45 17.76
N ALA A 169 -4.74 -4.32 16.76
CA ALA A 169 -5.07 -5.75 16.86
C ALA A 169 -4.25 -6.44 17.96
N VAL A 170 -2.95 -6.13 18.05
CA VAL A 170 -2.07 -6.62 19.12
C VAL A 170 -2.56 -6.19 20.49
N VAL A 171 -2.97 -4.94 20.67
CA VAL A 171 -3.50 -4.45 21.95
C VAL A 171 -4.81 -5.14 22.29
N THR A 172 -5.76 -5.18 21.36
CA THR A 172 -7.06 -5.87 21.53
C THR A 172 -6.86 -7.35 21.92
N ALA A 173 -5.96 -8.06 21.22
CA ALA A 173 -5.61 -9.43 21.54
C ALA A 173 -4.95 -9.57 22.93
N ALA A 174 -4.09 -8.63 23.31
CA ALA A 174 -3.41 -8.63 24.60
C ALA A 174 -4.35 -8.38 25.79
N GLU A 175 -5.46 -7.66 25.57
CA GLU A 175 -6.50 -7.40 26.57
C GLU A 175 -7.42 -8.60 26.81
N TRP A 176 -7.45 -9.58 25.89
CA TRP A 176 -8.24 -10.80 26.04
C TRP A 176 -7.64 -11.78 27.07
N ARG A 177 -7.72 -11.45 28.37
CA ARG A 177 -7.03 -12.15 29.48
C ARG A 177 -7.09 -13.69 29.44
N ARG A 178 -8.24 -14.29 29.12
CA ARG A 178 -8.39 -15.77 29.12
C ARG A 178 -7.73 -16.46 27.93
N ARG A 179 -7.62 -15.80 26.78
CA ARG A 179 -7.11 -16.38 25.53
C ARG A 179 -5.97 -15.58 24.91
N ARG A 180 -5.34 -14.70 25.69
CA ARG A 180 -4.30 -13.77 25.27
C ARG A 180 -3.25 -14.41 24.37
N SER A 181 -2.67 -15.53 24.80
CA SER A 181 -1.61 -16.19 24.03
C SER A 181 -2.11 -16.72 22.68
N VAL A 182 -3.34 -17.24 22.63
CA VAL A 182 -3.96 -17.74 21.40
C VAL A 182 -4.35 -16.60 20.48
N ALA A 183 -4.92 -15.51 21.02
CA ALA A 183 -5.28 -14.34 20.24
C ALA A 183 -4.05 -13.64 19.64
N LEU A 184 -2.99 -13.46 20.43
CA LEU A 184 -1.72 -12.92 19.95
C LEU A 184 -1.09 -13.82 18.88
N LEU A 185 -1.09 -15.14 19.09
CA LEU A 185 -0.63 -16.09 18.08
C LEU A 185 -1.42 -15.93 16.78
N GLY A 186 -2.75 -15.78 16.87
CA GLY A 186 -3.62 -15.50 15.73
C GLY A 186 -3.18 -14.27 14.94
N VAL A 187 -2.97 -13.13 15.61
CA VAL A 187 -2.48 -11.90 14.99
C VAL A 187 -1.13 -12.13 14.29
N PHE A 188 -0.19 -12.80 14.94
CA PHE A 188 1.12 -13.10 14.34
C PHE A 188 1.03 -14.03 13.14
N THR A 189 0.19 -15.05 13.19
CA THR A 189 0.00 -15.97 12.05
C THR A 189 -0.74 -15.32 10.87
N ALA A 190 -1.63 -14.37 11.14
CA ALA A 190 -2.35 -13.63 10.10
C ALA A 190 -1.49 -12.53 9.45
N ALA A 191 -0.54 -11.96 10.19
CA ALA A 191 0.47 -11.02 9.70
C ALA A 191 1.57 -11.72 8.86
N THR A 192 1.14 -12.43 7.82
CA THR A 192 2.01 -13.14 6.87
C THR A 192 2.93 -12.18 6.10
N PRO A 193 4.01 -12.67 5.47
CA PRO A 193 4.84 -11.84 4.59
C PRO A 193 4.04 -11.12 3.51
N MET A 194 3.00 -11.76 2.94
CA MET A 194 2.13 -11.14 1.93
C MET A 194 1.28 -10.01 2.53
N ALA A 195 0.74 -10.19 3.74
CA ALA A 195 -0.01 -9.12 4.43
C ALA A 195 0.88 -7.90 4.72
N LEU A 196 2.10 -8.13 5.19
CA LEU A 196 3.07 -7.07 5.48
C LEU A 196 3.60 -6.39 4.21
N TYR A 197 3.75 -7.15 3.12
CA TYR A 197 4.05 -6.62 1.80
C TYR A 197 2.94 -5.69 1.31
N MET A 198 1.69 -6.16 1.31
CA MET A 198 0.52 -5.37 0.88
C MET A 198 0.31 -4.12 1.74
N ALA A 199 0.59 -4.20 3.04
CA ALA A 199 0.58 -3.04 3.94
C ALA A 199 1.56 -1.94 3.49
N GLY A 200 2.70 -2.32 2.90
CA GLY A 200 3.71 -1.40 2.37
C GLY A 200 3.42 -0.86 0.96
N MET A 201 2.38 -1.34 0.30
CA MET A 201 2.02 -0.93 -1.06
C MET A 201 0.80 -0.03 -1.05
N VAL A 202 0.63 0.79 -2.09
CA VAL A 202 -0.62 1.55 -2.27
C VAL A 202 -1.63 0.61 -2.91
N ASN A 203 -2.38 -0.10 -2.08
CA ASN A 203 -3.44 -1.00 -2.50
C ASN A 203 -4.45 -1.15 -1.34
N PRO A 204 -5.76 -0.94 -1.57
CA PRO A 204 -6.78 -1.03 -0.54
C PRO A 204 -6.84 -2.41 0.13
N SER A 205 -6.45 -3.49 -0.56
CA SER A 205 -6.37 -4.82 0.04
C SER A 205 -5.43 -4.86 1.26
N GLY A 206 -4.36 -4.08 1.28
CA GLY A 206 -3.50 -3.96 2.48
C GLY A 206 -4.27 -3.42 3.68
N GLY A 207 -5.07 -2.38 3.47
CA GLY A 207 -5.93 -1.80 4.51
C GLY A 207 -7.04 -2.74 4.96
N GLU A 208 -7.67 -3.45 4.02
CA GLU A 208 -8.73 -4.44 4.30
C GLU A 208 -8.20 -5.64 5.09
N ILE A 209 -7.03 -6.18 4.73
CA ILE A 209 -6.37 -7.26 5.48
C ILE A 209 -6.03 -6.80 6.89
N ALA A 210 -5.40 -5.63 7.04
CA ALA A 210 -5.02 -5.11 8.35
C ALA A 210 -6.24 -4.84 9.24
N ALA A 211 -7.34 -4.34 8.65
CA ALA A 211 -8.61 -4.12 9.34
C ALA A 211 -9.30 -5.44 9.72
N GLY A 212 -9.18 -6.49 8.89
CA GLY A 212 -9.76 -7.81 9.20
C GLY A 212 -9.00 -8.59 10.28
N ILE A 213 -7.72 -8.26 10.51
CA ILE A 213 -6.91 -8.83 11.61
C ILE A 213 -7.26 -8.17 12.96
N LEU A 214 -7.66 -6.89 12.94
CA LEU A 214 -8.10 -6.13 14.11
C LEU A 214 -9.46 -6.60 14.63
#